data_AF-A0A6G7XPE8-F1
#
_entry.id   AF-A0A6G7XPE8-F1
#
_cell.length_a   1.000
_cell.length_b   1.000
_cell.length_c   1.000
_cell.angle_alpha   90.00
_cell.angle_beta   90.00
_cell.angle_gamma   90.00
#
_symmetry.space_group_name_H-M   'P 1'
#
loop_
_entity.id
_entity.type
_entity.pdbx_description
1 polymer ?
#
loop_
_entity_poly.entity_id
_entity_poly.type
_entity_poly.pdbx_seq_one_letter_code
_entity_poly.pdbx_strand_id
1 'polypeptide(L)'
;MTAAVLSISLAGAITVGATRHGQLRGPSAPYDHSGFAEVSVATDDIVDGHASHVVAGLRSSGFWCVQARSNDRAVQIACQTPGIGADVDMIADTSGHVLYADIGLGPARSIDTARSRLDRVLDHSFLRLWPQDRAAVDQLIRDAQPTPGFFPLGGEAAPDADDQFSTHDERTANASWSLSTFYTGQPLALQIRTPDLRDRSWPRGGDHYATATSTAVAALRATGFTCASACYRARDGLQVRFTEHRDQIVAAHITLLSSATGNRTTDLSGQWIRDGIPFLECDVRTAIGLRIEECRVERKSWRGVVAGTPVEIRSVPGGLLPDGRAATGLEVSVGIPLVDVG
;
A
#
# COMPACT_ATOMS: atom_id res chain seq x y z
N MET A 1 -51.29 -18.55 -57.82
CA MET A 1 -51.16 -19.02 -56.43
C MET A 1 -49.67 -19.26 -56.19
N THR A 2 -49.04 -18.31 -55.53
CA THR A 2 -47.59 -18.26 -55.30
C THR A 2 -47.41 -17.52 -53.98
N ALA A 3 -46.85 -18.22 -52.98
CA ALA A 3 -46.59 -17.67 -51.66
C ALA A 3 -45.35 -16.77 -51.74
N ALA A 4 -45.47 -15.53 -51.27
CA ALA A 4 -44.36 -14.62 -51.04
C ALA A 4 -44.03 -14.60 -49.54
N VAL A 5 -42.80 -15.00 -49.22
CA VAL A 5 -42.19 -14.92 -47.89
C VAL A 5 -41.90 -13.46 -47.58
N LEU A 6 -42.47 -12.93 -46.48
CA LEU A 6 -42.10 -11.62 -45.95
C LEU A 6 -41.20 -11.82 -44.72
N SER A 7 -39.91 -11.61 -44.90
CA SER A 7 -38.93 -11.52 -43.83
C SER A 7 -39.11 -10.18 -43.10
N ILE A 8 -39.51 -10.22 -41.82
CA ILE A 8 -39.47 -9.04 -40.94
C ILE A 8 -38.19 -9.15 -40.11
N SER A 9 -37.18 -8.37 -40.50
CA SER A 9 -35.98 -8.12 -39.71
C SER A 9 -36.32 -7.19 -38.55
N LEU A 10 -36.45 -7.73 -37.33
CA LEU A 10 -36.54 -6.91 -36.13
C LEU A 10 -35.13 -6.52 -35.69
N ALA A 11 -34.69 -5.32 -36.10
CA ALA A 11 -33.53 -4.66 -35.53
C ALA A 11 -33.90 -4.11 -34.14
N GLY A 12 -33.76 -4.95 -33.11
CA GLY A 12 -33.84 -4.53 -31.72
C GLY A 12 -32.55 -3.81 -31.31
N ALA A 13 -32.55 -2.48 -31.40
CA ALA A 13 -31.51 -1.66 -30.81
C ALA A 13 -31.59 -1.78 -29.28
N ILE A 14 -30.69 -2.56 -28.68
CA ILE A 14 -30.46 -2.55 -27.24
C ILE A 14 -29.67 -1.29 -26.94
N THR A 15 -30.36 -0.24 -26.49
CA THR A 15 -29.73 0.89 -25.80
C THR A 15 -29.07 0.36 -24.53
N VAL A 16 -27.75 0.16 -24.57
CA VAL A 16 -26.92 -0.02 -23.39
C VAL A 16 -26.97 1.30 -22.63
N GLY A 17 -27.88 1.40 -21.68
CA GLY A 17 -27.90 2.47 -20.70
C GLY A 17 -26.59 2.42 -19.91
N ALA A 18 -25.67 3.32 -20.25
CA ALA A 18 -24.54 3.64 -19.39
C ALA A 18 -25.10 4.16 -18.06
N THR A 19 -25.20 3.29 -17.06
CA THR A 19 -25.33 3.73 -15.68
C THR A 19 -24.05 4.47 -15.34
N ARG A 20 -24.10 5.81 -15.43
CA ARG A 20 -23.17 6.67 -14.69
C ARG A 20 -23.28 6.25 -13.23
N HIS A 21 -22.31 5.49 -12.75
CA HIS A 21 -22.10 5.31 -11.31
C HIS A 21 -21.88 6.70 -10.74
N GLY A 22 -22.92 7.23 -10.08
CA GLY A 22 -22.77 8.46 -9.29
C GLY A 22 -21.62 8.24 -8.33
N GLN A 23 -20.71 9.20 -8.29
CA GLN A 23 -19.63 9.25 -7.32
C GLN A 23 -20.26 9.13 -5.93
N LEU A 24 -20.19 7.95 -5.33
CA LEU A 24 -20.65 7.73 -3.96
C LEU A 24 -19.84 8.67 -3.08
N ARG A 25 -20.48 9.75 -2.62
CA ARG A 25 -19.90 10.63 -1.60
C ARG A 25 -19.80 9.77 -0.34
N GLY A 26 -18.59 9.27 -0.06
CA GLY A 26 -18.30 8.60 1.20
C GLY A 26 -18.51 9.56 2.39
N PRO A 27 -18.45 9.05 3.62
CA PRO A 27 -18.48 9.89 4.81
C PRO A 27 -17.41 11.00 4.73
N SER A 28 -17.69 12.17 5.31
CA SER A 28 -16.74 13.31 5.32
C SER A 28 -15.49 13.03 6.17
N ALA A 29 -15.55 12.00 7.01
CA ALA A 29 -14.48 11.50 7.85
C ALA A 29 -14.70 10.00 8.10
N PRO A 30 -14.39 9.11 7.12
CA PRO A 30 -14.39 7.63 7.29
C PRO A 30 -13.54 7.12 8.48
N TYR A 31 -12.76 8.02 9.07
CA TYR A 31 -11.80 7.80 10.13
C TYR A 31 -11.81 8.98 11.11
N ASP A 32 -12.99 9.49 11.51
CA ASP A 32 -13.05 10.55 12.53
C ASP A 32 -12.47 10.05 13.87
N HIS A 33 -11.60 10.84 14.49
CA HIS A 33 -10.85 10.46 15.70
C HIS A 33 -10.98 11.56 16.75
N SER A 34 -11.71 11.29 17.83
CA SER A 34 -11.83 12.23 18.94
C SER A 34 -10.48 12.39 19.66
N GLY A 35 -9.88 13.58 19.64
CA GLY A 35 -8.74 13.93 20.52
C GLY A 35 -7.43 14.32 19.83
N PHE A 36 -7.31 14.08 18.52
CA PHE A 36 -6.18 14.54 17.72
C PHE A 36 -6.76 15.33 16.54
N ALA A 37 -6.39 16.61 16.40
CA ALA A 37 -6.93 17.50 15.38
C ALA A 37 -6.43 17.12 13.97
N GLU A 38 -6.74 15.91 13.51
CA GLU A 38 -6.37 15.37 12.21
C GLU A 38 -7.59 15.00 11.36
N VAL A 39 -7.34 14.95 10.05
CA VAL A 39 -8.24 14.50 9.01
C VAL A 39 -7.58 13.29 8.37
N SER A 40 -8.04 12.10 8.73
CA SER A 40 -7.68 10.86 8.07
C SER A 40 -8.66 10.62 6.93
N VAL A 41 -8.53 11.39 5.85
CA VAL A 41 -9.32 11.18 4.62
C VAL A 41 -8.37 11.23 3.45
N ALA A 42 -8.20 10.08 2.81
CA ALA A 42 -7.27 9.97 1.71
C ALA A 42 -7.78 10.71 0.47
N THR A 43 -6.86 11.37 -0.23
CA THR A 43 -7.14 12.04 -1.50
C THR A 43 -5.97 11.88 -2.48
N ASP A 44 -6.27 11.81 -3.78
CA ASP A 44 -5.27 11.84 -4.84
C ASP A 44 -4.72 13.27 -5.08
N ASP A 45 -5.38 14.29 -4.50
CA ASP A 45 -4.98 15.70 -4.54
C ASP A 45 -3.89 15.96 -3.49
N ILE A 46 -2.64 15.96 -3.93
CA ILE A 46 -1.49 16.20 -3.06
C ILE A 46 -1.31 17.70 -2.83
N VAL A 47 -0.96 18.09 -1.60
CA VAL A 47 -0.52 19.47 -1.29
C VAL A 47 0.52 19.97 -2.32
N ASP A 48 0.41 21.24 -2.70
CA ASP A 48 1.32 21.89 -3.65
C ASP A 48 2.76 21.99 -3.11
N GLY A 49 3.70 22.58 -3.86
CA GLY A 49 5.07 22.78 -3.39
C GLY A 49 6.02 21.60 -3.66
N HIS A 50 6.94 21.33 -2.74
CA HIS A 50 7.95 20.28 -2.93
C HIS A 50 7.32 18.88 -3.02
N ALA A 51 6.31 18.63 -2.19
CA ALA A 51 5.60 17.37 -2.12
C ALA A 51 4.93 17.00 -3.45
N SER A 52 4.20 17.93 -4.09
CA SER A 52 3.60 17.67 -5.41
C SER A 52 4.65 17.47 -6.50
N HIS A 53 5.81 18.14 -6.42
CA HIS A 53 6.91 17.93 -7.37
C HIS A 53 7.51 16.52 -7.27
N VAL A 54 7.77 16.05 -6.04
CA VAL A 54 8.25 14.70 -5.74
C VAL A 54 7.23 13.67 -6.21
N VAL A 55 5.95 13.84 -5.86
CA VAL A 55 4.88 12.93 -6.26
C VAL A 55 4.70 12.89 -7.78
N ALA A 56 4.82 14.02 -8.48
CA ALA A 56 4.72 14.05 -9.94
C ALA A 56 5.82 13.19 -10.60
N GLY A 57 7.05 13.24 -10.09
CA GLY A 57 8.14 12.39 -10.56
C GLY A 57 7.89 10.91 -10.24
N LEU A 58 7.46 10.58 -9.03
CA LEU A 58 7.12 9.20 -8.64
C LEU A 58 5.97 8.65 -9.50
N ARG A 59 4.90 9.42 -9.72
CA ARG A 59 3.80 9.04 -10.62
C ARG A 59 4.29 8.78 -12.05
N SER A 60 5.21 9.60 -12.57
CA SER A 60 5.81 9.39 -13.89
C SER A 60 6.64 8.10 -14.00
N SER A 61 7.10 7.55 -12.88
CA SER A 61 7.84 6.28 -12.81
C SER A 61 6.96 5.08 -12.42
N GLY A 62 5.64 5.28 -12.33
CA GLY A 62 4.65 4.21 -12.13
C GLY A 62 4.22 4.00 -10.67
N PHE A 63 4.58 4.91 -9.75
CA PHE A 63 4.02 4.90 -8.40
C PHE A 63 2.57 5.37 -8.41
N TRP A 64 1.76 4.77 -7.55
CA TRP A 64 0.49 5.37 -7.14
C TRP A 64 0.72 6.08 -5.82
N CYS A 65 0.32 7.35 -5.76
CA CYS A 65 0.56 8.22 -4.62
C CYS A 65 -0.75 8.83 -4.15
N VAL A 66 -0.92 8.90 -2.84
CA VAL A 66 -2.10 9.42 -2.17
C VAL A 66 -1.68 10.24 -0.94
N GLN A 67 -2.33 11.37 -0.70
CA GLN A 67 -2.26 12.05 0.59
C GLN A 67 -3.21 11.30 1.53
N ALA A 68 -2.66 10.53 2.46
CA ALA A 68 -3.44 9.63 3.30
C ALA A 68 -4.13 10.36 4.46
N ARG A 69 -3.48 11.41 5.00
CA ARG A 69 -3.96 12.16 6.16
C ARG A 69 -3.32 13.55 6.25
N SER A 70 -3.93 14.40 7.05
CA SER A 70 -3.44 15.76 7.32
C SER A 70 -3.89 16.27 8.68
N ASN A 71 -3.17 17.23 9.25
CA ASN A 71 -3.64 18.07 10.35
C ASN A 71 -3.34 19.55 10.04
N ASP A 72 -3.42 20.43 11.03
CA ASP A 72 -3.12 21.86 10.88
C ASP A 72 -1.64 22.17 10.60
N ARG A 73 -0.74 21.19 10.76
CA ARG A 73 0.71 21.37 10.62
C ARG A 73 1.33 20.61 9.46
N ALA A 74 0.81 19.44 9.13
CA ALA A 74 1.46 18.53 8.21
C ALA A 74 0.46 17.64 7.45
N VAL A 75 0.94 17.10 6.33
CA VAL A 75 0.27 16.06 5.57
C VAL A 75 1.18 14.84 5.46
N GLN A 76 0.59 13.64 5.46
CA GLN A 76 1.29 12.43 5.10
C GLN A 76 0.87 11.96 3.72
N ILE A 77 1.87 11.66 2.91
CA ILE A 77 1.73 11.19 1.54
C ILE A 77 2.41 9.84 1.46
N ALA A 78 1.75 8.89 0.81
CA ALA A 78 2.25 7.55 0.61
C ALA A 78 2.24 7.23 -0.88
N CYS A 79 3.34 6.65 -1.35
CA CYS A 79 3.57 6.31 -2.74
C CYS A 79 4.01 4.86 -2.84
N GLN A 80 3.28 4.05 -3.59
CA GLN A 80 3.53 2.62 -3.70
C GLN A 80 3.61 2.18 -5.16
N THR A 81 4.62 1.36 -5.46
CA THR A 81 4.66 0.61 -6.73
C THR A 81 3.75 -0.62 -6.67
N PRO A 82 3.31 -1.16 -7.82
CA PRO A 82 2.62 -2.45 -7.84
C PRO A 82 3.53 -3.59 -7.36
N GLY A 83 3.02 -4.42 -6.44
CA GLY A 83 3.71 -5.63 -5.97
C GLY A 83 4.91 -5.36 -5.06
N ILE A 84 5.93 -6.22 -5.14
CA ILE A 84 7.12 -6.14 -4.30
C ILE A 84 8.15 -5.23 -4.97
N GLY A 85 8.02 -3.92 -4.74
CA GLY A 85 8.87 -2.91 -5.34
C GLY A 85 9.48 -1.98 -4.29
N ALA A 86 9.13 -0.72 -4.36
CA ALA A 86 9.46 0.28 -3.35
C ALA A 86 8.19 0.98 -2.87
N ASP A 87 8.23 1.40 -1.63
CA ASP A 87 7.29 2.26 -0.95
C ASP A 87 8.02 3.55 -0.54
N VAL A 88 7.35 4.68 -0.69
CA VAL A 88 7.83 5.97 -0.24
C VAL A 88 6.74 6.60 0.60
N ASP A 89 7.03 6.78 1.87
CA ASP A 89 6.16 7.52 2.76
C ASP A 89 6.82 8.84 3.14
N MET A 90 6.08 9.92 3.00
CA MET A 90 6.59 11.28 3.06
C MET A 90 5.70 12.14 3.94
N ILE A 91 6.33 12.99 4.75
CA ILE A 91 5.68 14.02 5.53
C ILE A 91 6.06 15.37 4.93
N ALA A 92 5.07 16.22 4.70
CA ALA A 92 5.27 17.60 4.29
C ALA A 92 4.49 18.55 5.21
N ASP A 93 4.92 19.81 5.29
CA ASP A 93 4.11 20.85 5.95
C ASP A 93 2.84 21.18 5.13
N THR A 94 1.96 22.03 5.66
CA THR A 94 0.75 22.46 4.95
C THR A 94 1.02 23.35 3.73
N SER A 95 2.24 23.85 3.56
CA SER A 95 2.72 24.52 2.34
C SER A 95 3.38 23.54 1.36
N GLY A 96 3.45 22.26 1.74
CA GLY A 96 4.03 21.15 1.01
C GLY A 96 5.54 21.16 0.90
N HIS A 97 6.27 21.81 1.80
CA HIS A 97 7.69 21.54 1.97
C HIS A 97 7.89 20.16 2.58
N VAL A 98 8.73 19.34 1.95
CA VAL A 98 9.10 18.02 2.47
C VAL A 98 9.84 18.19 3.79
N LEU A 99 9.40 17.47 4.82
CA LEU A 99 10.00 17.49 6.15
C LEU A 99 10.76 16.20 6.43
N TYR A 100 10.14 15.07 6.06
CA TYR A 100 10.65 13.72 6.25
C TYR A 100 10.23 12.83 5.09
N ALA A 101 11.05 11.84 4.74
CA ALA A 101 10.62 10.70 3.95
C ALA A 101 11.31 9.41 4.41
N ASP A 102 10.60 8.29 4.29
CA ASP A 102 11.12 6.94 4.40
C ASP A 102 10.90 6.22 3.07
N ILE A 103 11.94 5.62 2.54
CA ILE A 103 11.91 4.85 1.31
C ILE A 103 12.18 3.39 1.68
N GLY A 104 11.12 2.58 1.74
CA GLY A 104 11.22 1.14 1.89
C GLY A 104 11.54 0.45 0.56
N LEU A 105 12.50 -0.46 0.57
CA LEU A 105 12.82 -1.31 -0.57
C LEU A 105 12.39 -2.74 -0.27
N GLY A 106 11.39 -3.22 -1.01
CA GLY A 106 10.99 -4.63 -0.95
C GLY A 106 12.15 -5.56 -1.34
N PRO A 107 12.06 -6.86 -1.03
CA PRO A 107 13.15 -7.80 -1.29
C PRO A 107 13.60 -7.77 -2.77
N ALA A 108 14.91 -7.82 -2.95
CA ALA A 108 15.57 -7.84 -4.24
C ALA A 108 16.38 -9.14 -4.38
N ARG A 109 16.51 -9.62 -5.62
CA ARG A 109 17.27 -10.85 -5.93
C ARG A 109 18.79 -10.63 -5.92
N SER A 110 19.23 -9.38 -5.99
CA SER A 110 20.64 -8.98 -5.97
C SER A 110 20.79 -7.57 -5.43
N ILE A 111 22.01 -7.25 -4.97
CA ILE A 111 22.41 -5.90 -4.56
C ILE A 111 22.19 -4.90 -5.70
N ASP A 112 22.59 -5.24 -6.94
CA ASP A 112 22.41 -4.35 -8.10
C ASP A 112 20.95 -4.06 -8.41
N THR A 113 20.06 -5.03 -8.18
CA THR A 113 18.61 -4.83 -8.35
C THR A 113 18.06 -3.88 -7.29
N ALA A 114 18.48 -4.03 -6.03
CA ALA A 114 18.08 -3.13 -4.95
C ALA A 114 18.61 -1.70 -5.18
N ARG A 115 19.86 -1.56 -5.63
CA ARG A 115 20.46 -0.26 -5.96
C ARG A 115 19.77 0.41 -7.13
N SER A 116 19.59 -0.31 -8.24
CA SER A 116 18.88 0.22 -9.41
C SER A 116 17.44 0.65 -9.07
N ARG A 117 16.81 -0.02 -8.09
CA ARG A 117 15.51 0.37 -7.57
C ARG A 117 15.60 1.67 -6.77
N LEU A 118 16.53 1.75 -5.81
CA LEU A 118 16.77 2.95 -5.02
C LEU A 118 17.12 4.17 -5.89
N ASP A 119 18.06 4.01 -6.83
CA ASP A 119 18.45 5.05 -7.79
C ASP A 119 17.25 5.55 -8.58
N ARG A 120 16.41 4.64 -9.09
CA ARG A 120 15.18 5.01 -9.79
C ARG A 120 14.23 5.80 -8.89
N VAL A 121 14.03 5.39 -7.64
CA VAL A 121 13.18 6.15 -6.71
C VAL A 121 13.75 7.56 -6.54
N LEU A 122 15.04 7.69 -6.22
CA LEU A 122 15.70 8.95 -5.96
C LEU A 122 15.68 9.92 -7.15
N ASP A 123 16.02 9.43 -8.35
CA ASP A 123 16.04 10.22 -9.59
C ASP A 123 14.65 10.74 -9.97
N HIS A 124 13.61 10.01 -9.60
CA HIS A 124 12.22 10.39 -9.83
C HIS A 124 11.56 11.07 -8.62
N SER A 125 12.29 11.37 -7.53
CA SER A 125 11.74 11.99 -6.32
C SER A 125 12.62 13.12 -5.79
N PHE A 126 13.42 12.84 -4.75
CA PHE A 126 14.12 13.84 -3.95
C PHE A 126 15.34 14.41 -4.65
N LEU A 127 16.05 13.63 -5.48
CA LEU A 127 17.18 14.17 -6.26
C LEU A 127 16.73 15.02 -7.44
N ARG A 128 15.47 14.92 -7.84
CA ARG A 128 14.86 15.87 -8.78
C ARG A 128 14.56 17.21 -8.11
N LEU A 129 14.20 17.18 -6.82
CA LEU A 129 13.98 18.37 -6.00
C LEU A 129 15.31 19.04 -5.58
N TRP A 130 16.31 18.24 -5.22
CA TRP A 130 17.63 18.68 -4.77
C TRP A 130 18.75 18.05 -5.60
N PRO A 131 18.91 18.43 -6.89
CA PRO A 131 19.91 17.84 -7.77
C PRO A 131 21.35 18.04 -7.27
N GLN A 132 21.61 19.08 -6.48
CA GLN A 132 22.91 19.34 -5.86
C GLN A 132 23.34 18.25 -4.85
N ASP A 133 22.39 17.49 -4.30
CA ASP A 133 22.68 16.44 -3.31
C ASP A 133 23.11 15.11 -3.96
N ARG A 134 22.99 14.97 -5.29
CA ARG A 134 23.31 13.73 -6.05
C ARG A 134 24.69 13.18 -5.69
N ALA A 135 25.72 14.01 -5.68
CA ALA A 135 27.09 13.56 -5.44
C ALA A 135 27.28 12.99 -4.03
N ALA A 136 26.62 13.59 -3.02
CA ALA A 136 26.66 13.14 -1.64
C ALA A 136 25.90 11.83 -1.46
N VAL A 137 24.70 11.73 -2.03
CA VAL A 137 23.89 10.49 -1.99
C VAL A 137 24.57 9.35 -2.76
N ASP A 138 25.24 9.64 -3.87
CA ASP A 138 26.03 8.63 -4.59
C ASP A 138 27.21 8.12 -3.77
N GLN A 139 27.84 9.01 -3.00
CA GLN A 139 28.91 8.64 -2.09
C GLN A 139 28.38 7.76 -0.96
N LEU A 140 27.26 8.15 -0.34
CA LEU A 140 26.56 7.35 0.67
C LEU A 140 26.26 5.92 0.19
N ILE A 141 25.71 5.77 -1.02
CA ILE A 141 25.40 4.45 -1.59
C ILE A 141 26.67 3.64 -1.89
N ARG A 142 27.78 4.30 -2.27
CA ARG A 142 29.08 3.62 -2.45
C ARG A 142 29.70 3.17 -1.13
N ASP A 143 29.63 4.00 -0.10
CA ASP A 143 30.20 3.70 1.21
C ASP A 143 29.44 2.59 1.95
N ALA A 144 28.18 2.36 1.57
CA ALA A 144 27.39 1.24 2.02
C ALA A 144 27.76 -0.11 1.39
N GLN A 145 28.72 -0.15 0.44
CA GLN A 145 29.18 -1.40 -0.14
C GLN A 145 30.13 -2.14 0.83
N PRO A 146 30.03 -3.48 0.92
CA PRO A 146 31.00 -4.24 1.69
C PRO A 146 32.38 -4.10 1.07
N THR A 147 33.39 -3.87 1.90
CA THR A 147 34.79 -3.82 1.47
C THR A 147 35.16 -5.16 0.82
N PRO A 148 35.61 -5.18 -0.45
CA PRO A 148 36.03 -6.42 -1.11
C PRO A 148 37.14 -7.11 -0.31
N GLY A 149 36.91 -8.36 0.09
CA GLY A 149 37.86 -9.17 0.87
C GLY A 149 37.60 -9.23 2.37
N PHE A 150 36.60 -8.52 2.90
CA PHE A 150 36.11 -8.70 4.27
C PHE A 150 35.04 -9.79 4.31
N PHE A 151 35.43 -11.01 3.94
CA PHE A 151 34.70 -12.20 4.36
C PHE A 151 35.49 -12.78 5.52
N PRO A 152 34.87 -13.16 6.65
CA PRO A 152 35.56 -13.94 7.66
C PRO A 152 35.99 -15.26 7.01
N LEU A 153 37.26 -15.32 6.60
CA LEU A 153 37.89 -16.51 6.06
C LEU A 153 38.07 -17.50 7.21
N GLY A 154 37.06 -18.32 7.42
CA GLY A 154 37.14 -19.52 8.24
C GLY A 154 36.44 -19.43 9.59
N GLY A 155 35.44 -20.30 9.77
CA GLY A 155 35.01 -20.80 11.09
C GLY A 155 34.29 -19.83 12.03
N GLU A 156 34.23 -18.54 11.75
CA GLU A 156 33.45 -17.61 12.55
C GLU A 156 31.96 -17.89 12.38
N ALA A 157 31.26 -17.92 13.52
CA ALA A 157 29.81 -18.08 13.59
C ALA A 157 29.13 -17.07 12.65
N ALA A 158 28.01 -17.45 12.04
CA ALA A 158 27.19 -16.51 11.31
C ALA A 158 26.99 -15.25 12.20
N PRO A 159 27.10 -14.03 11.63
CA PRO A 159 26.93 -12.80 12.41
C PRO A 159 25.61 -12.88 13.19
N ASP A 160 25.64 -12.40 14.42
CA ASP A 160 24.44 -12.37 15.27
C ASP A 160 23.32 -11.61 14.54
N ALA A 161 22.06 -11.90 14.87
CA ALA A 161 20.92 -11.28 14.19
C ALA A 161 20.96 -9.74 14.20
N ASP A 162 21.62 -9.16 15.21
CA ASP A 162 21.79 -7.73 15.40
C ASP A 162 22.93 -7.13 14.53
N ASP A 163 23.86 -7.96 14.03
CA ASP A 163 24.97 -7.58 13.14
C ASP A 163 24.59 -7.70 11.64
N GLN A 164 23.33 -8.02 11.34
CA GLN A 164 22.86 -8.21 9.96
C GLN A 164 22.65 -6.90 9.21
N PHE A 165 22.67 -5.76 9.90
CA PHE A 165 22.33 -4.46 9.33
C PHE A 165 23.43 -3.42 9.58
N SER A 166 23.59 -2.50 8.64
CA SER A 166 24.48 -1.35 8.76
C SER A 166 23.72 -0.09 8.38
N THR A 167 24.05 1.02 9.04
CA THR A 167 23.47 2.34 8.74
C THR A 167 24.60 3.28 8.35
N HIS A 168 24.40 3.99 7.26
CA HIS A 168 25.33 4.99 6.74
C HIS A 168 24.60 6.32 6.67
N ASP A 169 25.26 7.39 7.08
CA ASP A 169 24.66 8.71 7.15
C ASP A 169 25.46 9.73 6.34
N GLU A 170 24.75 10.61 5.63
CA GLU A 170 25.34 11.72 4.91
C GLU A 170 24.51 12.99 5.14
N ARG A 171 25.17 14.16 5.22
CA ARG A 171 24.47 15.41 5.51
C ARG A 171 24.78 16.47 4.47
N THR A 172 23.71 16.99 3.89
CA THR A 172 23.73 18.06 2.89
C THR A 172 23.13 19.34 3.47
N ALA A 173 23.07 20.39 2.65
CA ALA A 173 22.39 21.62 3.03
C ALA A 173 20.86 21.43 3.15
N ASN A 174 20.26 20.52 2.37
CA ASN A 174 18.81 20.33 2.34
C ASN A 174 18.31 19.24 3.29
N ALA A 175 19.09 18.17 3.47
CA ALA A 175 18.67 17.01 4.26
C ALA A 175 19.84 16.22 4.86
N SER A 176 19.54 15.49 5.93
CA SER A 176 20.30 14.30 6.35
C SER A 176 19.70 13.07 5.69
N TRP A 177 20.57 12.22 5.15
CA TRP A 177 20.26 10.99 4.44
C TRP A 177 20.80 9.83 5.27
N SER A 178 19.94 8.87 5.62
CA SER A 178 20.31 7.71 6.44
C SER A 178 19.93 6.43 5.71
N LEU A 179 20.93 5.72 5.18
CA LEU A 179 20.77 4.52 4.39
C LEU A 179 21.00 3.29 5.27
N SER A 180 19.96 2.49 5.44
CA SER A 180 20.07 1.16 6.05
C SER A 180 20.31 0.10 4.98
N THR A 181 21.26 -0.79 5.23
CA THR A 181 21.62 -1.91 4.37
C THR A 181 21.70 -3.20 5.16
N PHE A 182 21.57 -4.34 4.47
CA PHE A 182 22.11 -5.58 5.01
C PHE A 182 23.65 -5.49 5.08
N TYR A 183 24.29 -6.29 5.93
CA TYR A 183 25.76 -6.41 5.99
C TYR A 183 26.40 -6.75 4.64
N THR A 184 25.63 -7.32 3.71
CA THR A 184 26.02 -7.59 2.32
C THR A 184 26.06 -6.32 1.44
N GLY A 185 25.70 -5.16 1.98
CA GLY A 185 25.56 -3.88 1.30
C GLY A 185 24.30 -3.73 0.45
N GLN A 186 23.35 -4.68 0.54
CA GLN A 186 22.07 -4.54 -0.16
C GLN A 186 21.21 -3.46 0.53
N PRO A 187 20.80 -2.39 -0.19
CA PRO A 187 19.90 -1.37 0.36
C PRO A 187 18.57 -1.94 0.83
N LEU A 188 18.11 -1.46 1.98
CA LEU A 188 16.86 -1.84 2.62
C LEU A 188 15.90 -0.68 2.75
N ALA A 189 16.39 0.42 3.32
CA ALA A 189 15.60 1.61 3.54
C ALA A 189 16.48 2.86 3.45
N LEU A 190 15.91 3.97 3.02
CA LEU A 190 16.57 5.28 3.04
C LEU A 190 15.65 6.30 3.71
N GLN A 191 16.11 6.86 4.82
CA GLN A 191 15.43 7.95 5.50
C GLN A 191 16.02 9.30 5.08
N ILE A 192 15.15 10.27 4.90
CA ILE A 192 15.48 11.64 4.51
C ILE A 192 14.86 12.56 5.55
N ARG A 193 15.66 13.40 6.19
CA ARG A 193 15.18 14.35 7.21
C ARG A 193 15.68 15.75 6.89
N THR A 194 14.77 16.70 6.78
CA THR A 194 15.14 18.11 6.54
C THR A 194 15.41 18.85 7.87
N PRO A 195 16.15 19.97 7.84
CA PRO A 195 16.35 20.81 9.03
C PRO A 195 15.06 21.38 9.63
N ASP A 196 14.00 21.50 8.83
CA ASP A 196 12.71 22.06 9.25
C ASP A 196 11.84 21.06 10.01
N LEU A 197 12.30 19.82 10.16
CA LEU A 197 11.72 18.80 11.02
C LEU A 197 11.87 19.18 12.52
N ARG A 198 11.12 20.18 12.98
CA ARG A 198 11.21 20.71 14.36
C ARG A 198 10.33 19.98 15.36
N ASP A 199 9.20 19.44 14.91
CA ASP A 199 8.20 18.80 15.75
C ASP A 199 8.06 17.32 15.38
N ARG A 200 8.61 16.40 16.18
CA ARG A 200 8.49 14.96 15.90
C ARG A 200 7.12 14.37 16.25
N SER A 201 6.17 15.19 16.70
CA SER A 201 4.78 14.82 16.91
C SER A 201 3.92 14.95 15.63
N TRP A 202 4.54 14.77 14.46
CA TRP A 202 3.88 14.39 13.20
C TRP A 202 2.81 13.37 13.49
N PRO A 203 1.64 13.36 12.82
CA PRO A 203 0.48 12.53 13.17
C PRO A 203 0.87 11.21 13.86
N ARG A 204 1.05 11.30 15.19
CA ARG A 204 1.53 10.22 16.05
C ARG A 204 0.24 9.67 16.59
N GLY A 205 -0.34 8.76 15.82
CA GLY A 205 -1.69 8.33 16.15
C GLY A 205 -2.26 7.42 15.10
N GLY A 206 -1.66 6.24 14.94
CA GLY A 206 -2.47 5.08 14.57
C GLY A 206 -3.38 4.63 15.70
N ASP A 207 -3.70 5.49 16.67
CA ASP A 207 -4.48 5.11 17.83
C ASP A 207 -5.97 4.92 17.49
N HIS A 208 -6.39 5.08 16.22
CA HIS A 208 -7.80 5.00 15.86
C HIS A 208 -8.15 4.50 14.45
N TYR A 209 -7.34 3.72 13.73
CA TYR A 209 -7.89 3.14 12.49
C TYR A 209 -8.94 2.06 12.80
N ALA A 210 -10.17 2.40 12.43
CA ALA A 210 -11.34 1.55 12.25
C ALA A 210 -11.90 0.87 13.52
N THR A 211 -11.07 0.20 14.34
CA THR A 211 -11.42 -0.50 15.58
C THR A 211 -10.14 -1.05 16.22
N ALA A 212 -10.07 -1.15 17.56
CA ALA A 212 -8.96 -1.82 18.24
C ALA A 212 -8.71 -3.24 17.69
N THR A 213 -7.46 -3.65 17.46
CA THR A 213 -7.13 -4.97 16.91
C THR A 213 -7.79 -6.07 17.74
N SER A 214 -7.76 -5.95 19.07
CA SER A 214 -8.46 -6.83 20.00
C SER A 214 -9.97 -7.00 19.70
N THR A 215 -10.66 -5.89 19.40
CA THR A 215 -12.09 -5.88 19.06
C THR A 215 -12.34 -6.44 17.66
N ALA A 216 -11.49 -6.11 16.69
CA ALA A 216 -11.54 -6.66 15.34
C ALA A 216 -11.34 -8.18 15.32
N VAL A 217 -10.35 -8.67 16.08
CA VAL A 217 -10.07 -10.10 16.26
C VAL A 217 -11.23 -10.81 16.95
N ALA A 218 -11.84 -10.21 17.97
CA ALA A 218 -13.02 -10.78 18.63
C ALA A 218 -14.20 -10.93 17.65
N ALA A 219 -14.46 -9.90 16.84
CA ALA A 219 -15.52 -9.93 15.84
C ALA A 219 -15.23 -10.91 14.68
N LEU A 220 -13.96 -11.05 14.26
CA LEU A 220 -13.54 -12.08 13.30
C LEU A 220 -13.72 -13.49 13.88
N ARG A 221 -13.36 -13.72 15.14
CA ARG A 221 -13.60 -15.01 15.82
C ARG A 221 -15.09 -15.35 15.88
N ALA A 222 -15.94 -14.36 16.18
CA ALA A 222 -17.40 -14.53 16.18
C ALA A 222 -17.98 -14.93 14.81
N THR A 223 -17.29 -14.58 13.72
CA THR A 223 -17.67 -14.93 12.33
C THR A 223 -16.94 -16.17 11.78
N GLY A 224 -16.29 -16.94 12.67
CA GLY A 224 -15.69 -18.24 12.37
C GLY A 224 -14.23 -18.20 11.90
N PHE A 225 -13.52 -17.09 12.11
CA PHE A 225 -12.06 -17.06 11.91
C PHE A 225 -11.32 -17.65 13.10
N THR A 226 -10.22 -18.35 12.81
CA THR A 226 -9.20 -18.72 13.79
C THR A 226 -8.07 -17.71 13.69
N CYS A 227 -7.78 -16.99 14.77
CA CYS A 227 -6.81 -15.89 14.78
C CYS A 227 -5.58 -16.18 15.64
N ALA A 228 -4.41 -16.10 15.03
CA ALA A 228 -3.08 -16.05 15.63
C ALA A 228 -2.36 -14.77 15.14
N SER A 229 -1.15 -14.87 14.56
CA SER A 229 -0.48 -13.74 13.86
C SER A 229 -1.20 -13.31 12.57
N ALA A 230 -2.13 -14.13 12.08
CA ALA A 230 -3.12 -13.79 11.07
C ALA A 230 -4.44 -14.49 11.44
N CYS A 231 -5.55 -13.94 10.97
CA CYS A 231 -6.87 -14.54 11.05
C CYS A 231 -7.16 -15.35 9.79
N TYR A 232 -7.51 -16.62 9.95
CA TYR A 232 -7.80 -17.52 8.83
C TYR A 232 -9.19 -18.15 8.96
N ARG A 233 -9.91 -18.27 7.85
CA ARG A 233 -11.18 -18.98 7.78
C ARG A 233 -11.11 -20.06 6.70
N ALA A 234 -10.81 -21.28 7.14
CA ALA A 234 -10.49 -22.42 6.28
C ALA A 234 -11.54 -22.76 5.23
N ARG A 235 -12.82 -22.70 5.60
CA ARG A 235 -13.94 -23.01 4.68
C ARG A 235 -13.96 -22.12 3.43
N ASP A 236 -13.43 -20.91 3.51
CA ASP A 236 -13.55 -19.88 2.48
C ASP A 236 -12.19 -19.48 1.88
N GLY A 237 -11.09 -20.07 2.35
CA GLY A 237 -9.74 -19.69 1.91
C GLY A 237 -9.37 -18.22 2.21
N LEU A 238 -10.00 -17.62 3.23
CA LEU A 238 -9.81 -16.23 3.59
C LEU A 238 -8.70 -16.08 4.64
N GLN A 239 -7.81 -15.13 4.42
CA GLN A 239 -6.81 -14.71 5.39
C GLN A 239 -6.90 -13.20 5.59
N VAL A 240 -6.75 -12.74 6.82
CA VAL A 240 -6.63 -11.33 7.20
C VAL A 240 -5.40 -11.16 8.08
N ARG A 241 -4.55 -10.20 7.74
CA ARG A 241 -3.39 -9.77 8.53
C ARG A 241 -3.53 -8.28 8.81
N PHE A 242 -3.19 -7.88 10.03
CA PHE A 242 -3.15 -6.49 10.44
C PHE A 242 -1.71 -6.01 10.49
N THR A 243 -1.52 -4.78 10.04
CA THR A 243 -0.44 -3.93 10.54
C THR A 243 -1.05 -3.16 11.71
N GLU A 244 -0.41 -3.21 12.87
CA GLU A 244 -0.91 -2.58 14.09
C GLU A 244 0.09 -1.62 14.70
N HIS A 245 -0.42 -0.58 15.36
CA HIS A 245 0.35 0.24 16.29
C HIS A 245 -0.32 0.12 17.65
N ARG A 246 0.38 -0.46 18.64
CA ARG A 246 -0.20 -0.85 19.93
C ARG A 246 -1.33 -1.88 19.75
N ASP A 247 -2.59 -1.49 19.96
CA ASP A 247 -3.77 -2.35 19.78
C ASP A 247 -4.70 -1.76 18.72
N GLN A 248 -4.16 -1.08 17.72
CA GLN A 248 -4.95 -0.37 16.72
C GLN A 248 -4.49 -0.78 15.34
N ILE A 249 -5.44 -1.16 14.51
CA ILE A 249 -5.18 -1.48 13.12
C ILE A 249 -4.69 -0.19 12.46
N VAL A 250 -3.73 -0.26 11.53
CA VAL A 250 -3.29 0.90 10.71
C VAL A 250 -3.33 0.56 9.22
N ALA A 251 -3.19 -0.72 8.90
CA ALA A 251 -3.50 -1.26 7.59
C ALA A 251 -3.98 -2.70 7.75
N ALA A 252 -4.76 -3.17 6.79
CA ALA A 252 -5.18 -4.56 6.71
C ALA A 252 -4.79 -5.13 5.35
N HIS A 253 -4.19 -6.32 5.38
CA HIS A 253 -3.93 -7.12 4.19
C HIS A 253 -4.80 -8.37 4.22
N ILE A 254 -5.47 -8.62 3.12
CA ILE A 254 -6.48 -9.66 3.00
C ILE A 254 -6.17 -10.51 1.78
N THR A 255 -6.20 -11.83 1.97
CA THR A 255 -6.10 -12.78 0.87
C THR A 255 -7.43 -13.47 0.67
N LEU A 256 -7.96 -13.38 -0.56
CA LEU A 256 -9.14 -14.06 -1.04
C LEU A 256 -8.71 -15.14 -2.02
N LEU A 257 -8.51 -16.37 -1.52
CA LEU A 257 -8.19 -17.50 -2.40
C LEU A 257 -9.48 -18.09 -2.96
N SER A 258 -9.56 -18.19 -4.28
CA SER A 258 -10.56 -19.04 -4.93
C SER A 258 -10.25 -20.50 -4.58
N SER A 259 -11.03 -21.13 -3.69
CA SER A 259 -10.84 -22.55 -3.36
C SER A 259 -11.42 -23.44 -4.47
N ALA A 260 -10.68 -24.49 -4.85
CA ALA A 260 -11.11 -25.52 -5.80
C ALA A 260 -11.94 -26.64 -5.12
N THR A 261 -12.21 -26.52 -3.82
CA THR A 261 -12.89 -27.54 -3.03
C THR A 261 -14.40 -27.44 -3.22
N GLY A 262 -14.89 -28.11 -4.26
CA GLY A 262 -16.32 -28.33 -4.51
C GLY A 262 -16.89 -27.50 -5.66
N ASN A 263 -17.98 -28.01 -6.22
CA ASN A 263 -18.65 -27.55 -7.44
C ASN A 263 -19.38 -26.18 -7.31
N ARG A 264 -18.93 -25.32 -6.39
CA ARG A 264 -19.47 -23.98 -6.18
C ARG A 264 -18.32 -22.99 -6.29
N THR A 265 -18.38 -22.12 -7.29
CA THR A 265 -17.76 -20.80 -7.19
C THR A 265 -18.47 -20.08 -6.06
N THR A 266 -17.93 -20.17 -4.84
CA THR A 266 -18.46 -19.43 -3.70
C THR A 266 -18.42 -17.94 -4.05
N ASP A 267 -19.54 -17.25 -3.86
CA ASP A 267 -19.67 -15.78 -3.96
C ASP A 267 -18.87 -15.15 -2.81
N LEU A 268 -17.53 -15.22 -2.92
CA LEU A 268 -16.60 -14.82 -1.87
C LEU A 268 -16.71 -13.33 -1.55
N SER A 269 -17.01 -12.50 -2.55
CA SER A 269 -17.20 -11.05 -2.48
C SER A 269 -18.58 -10.65 -1.97
N GLY A 270 -19.66 -11.33 -2.35
CA GLY A 270 -20.98 -11.08 -1.77
C GLY A 270 -21.06 -11.53 -0.31
N GLN A 271 -20.35 -12.59 0.07
CA GLN A 271 -20.21 -12.99 1.47
C GLN A 271 -19.26 -12.07 2.24
N TRP A 272 -18.26 -11.49 1.57
CA TRP A 272 -17.42 -10.42 2.07
C TRP A 272 -18.17 -9.10 2.31
N ILE A 273 -19.07 -8.70 1.41
CA ILE A 273 -19.97 -7.54 1.57
C ILE A 273 -20.96 -7.78 2.70
N ARG A 274 -21.45 -9.02 2.87
CA ARG A 274 -22.45 -9.38 3.88
C ARG A 274 -21.85 -9.57 5.29
N ASP A 275 -20.66 -10.17 5.41
CA ASP A 275 -20.10 -10.62 6.70
C ASP A 275 -18.63 -10.17 6.94
N GLY A 276 -17.97 -9.52 5.98
CA GLY A 276 -16.51 -9.44 5.89
C GLY A 276 -15.95 -8.10 6.33
N ILE A 277 -15.10 -8.16 7.35
CA ILE A 277 -14.36 -7.04 7.94
C ILE A 277 -15.19 -6.19 8.92
N PRO A 278 -15.45 -6.71 10.12
CA PRO A 278 -16.23 -5.99 11.14
C PRO A 278 -15.56 -4.71 11.63
N PHE A 279 -14.26 -4.52 11.41
CA PHE A 279 -13.54 -3.33 11.86
C PHE A 279 -13.72 -2.12 10.94
N LEU A 280 -14.16 -2.28 9.68
CA LEU A 280 -14.45 -1.15 8.81
C LEU A 280 -15.87 -0.62 9.04
N GLU A 281 -16.02 0.70 8.94
CA GLU A 281 -17.35 1.33 8.90
C GLU A 281 -18.19 0.76 7.76
N CYS A 282 -19.52 0.77 7.94
CA CYS A 282 -20.44 0.11 7.01
C CYS A 282 -20.33 0.65 5.57
N ASP A 283 -20.15 1.96 5.41
CA ASP A 283 -20.07 2.60 4.08
C ASP A 283 -18.75 2.28 3.38
N VAL A 284 -17.64 2.33 4.11
CA VAL A 284 -16.30 1.95 3.60
C VAL A 284 -16.29 0.47 3.23
N ARG A 285 -16.77 -0.40 4.12
CA ARG A 285 -16.88 -1.85 3.88
C ARG A 285 -17.70 -2.14 2.62
N THR A 286 -18.85 -1.48 2.46
CA THR A 286 -19.73 -1.68 1.30
C THR A 286 -19.03 -1.25 0.01
N ALA A 287 -18.42 -0.06 -0.01
CA ALA A 287 -17.77 0.47 -1.19
C ALA A 287 -16.55 -0.37 -1.62
N ILE A 288 -15.74 -0.82 -0.65
CA ILE A 288 -14.59 -1.70 -0.91
C ILE A 288 -15.07 -3.06 -1.41
N GLY A 289 -16.12 -3.62 -0.81
CA GLY A 289 -16.68 -4.90 -1.23
C GLY A 289 -17.20 -4.89 -2.67
N LEU A 290 -17.87 -3.80 -3.09
CA LEU A 290 -18.28 -3.61 -4.49
C LEU A 290 -17.09 -3.59 -5.44
N ARG A 291 -16.01 -2.88 -5.08
CA ARG A 291 -14.80 -2.81 -5.91
C ARG A 291 -14.11 -4.17 -6.03
N ILE A 292 -14.03 -4.93 -4.94
CA ILE A 292 -13.49 -6.31 -4.96
C ILE A 292 -14.29 -7.18 -5.92
N GLU A 293 -15.62 -7.07 -5.92
CA GLU A 293 -16.46 -7.84 -6.84
C GLU A 293 -16.21 -7.48 -8.31
N GLU A 294 -16.11 -6.19 -8.62
CA GLU A 294 -15.74 -5.72 -9.97
C GLU A 294 -14.38 -6.29 -10.40
N CYS A 295 -13.35 -6.17 -9.56
CA CYS A 295 -12.01 -6.71 -9.84
C CYS A 295 -12.01 -8.23 -10.05
N ARG A 296 -12.83 -8.96 -9.29
CA ARG A 296 -12.98 -10.42 -9.42
C ARG A 296 -13.60 -10.79 -10.75
N VAL A 297 -14.68 -10.13 -11.14
CA VAL A 297 -15.41 -10.38 -12.40
C VAL A 297 -14.53 -10.02 -13.60
N GLU A 298 -13.84 -8.87 -13.54
CA GLU A 298 -12.97 -8.41 -14.63
C GLU A 298 -11.60 -9.12 -14.68
N ARG A 299 -11.21 -9.80 -13.60
CA ARG A 299 -9.88 -10.40 -13.41
C ARG A 299 -8.75 -9.38 -13.57
N LYS A 300 -8.95 -8.20 -12.98
CA LYS A 300 -7.98 -7.11 -13.05
C LYS A 300 -7.61 -6.62 -11.66
N SER A 301 -6.35 -6.22 -11.54
CA SER A 301 -5.91 -5.43 -10.41
C SER A 301 -6.46 -4.01 -10.51
N TRP A 302 -6.69 -3.38 -9.36
CA TRP A 302 -7.14 -2.02 -9.23
C TRP A 302 -6.45 -1.35 -8.04
N ARG A 303 -6.31 -0.03 -8.09
CA ARG A 303 -5.84 0.77 -6.96
C ARG A 303 -6.46 2.16 -7.02
N GLY A 304 -6.70 2.74 -5.86
CA GLY A 304 -7.26 4.08 -5.74
C GLY A 304 -7.86 4.32 -4.36
N VAL A 305 -8.53 5.46 -4.22
CA VAL A 305 -9.24 5.84 -3.01
C VAL A 305 -10.70 5.41 -3.08
N VAL A 306 -11.16 4.66 -2.08
CA VAL A 306 -12.57 4.23 -1.92
C VAL A 306 -13.09 4.81 -0.61
N ALA A 307 -14.10 5.69 -0.68
CA ALA A 307 -14.69 6.31 0.52
C ALA A 307 -13.61 6.89 1.47
N GLY A 308 -12.65 7.66 0.93
CA GLY A 308 -11.54 8.25 1.68
C GLY A 308 -10.49 7.26 2.19
N THR A 309 -10.49 6.03 1.67
CA THR A 309 -9.59 4.94 2.08
C THR A 309 -8.68 4.53 0.93
N PRO A 310 -7.35 4.51 1.10
CA PRO A 310 -6.45 3.92 0.13
C PRO A 310 -6.70 2.42 0.03
N VAL A 311 -6.93 1.92 -1.18
CA VAL A 311 -7.19 0.50 -1.43
C VAL A 311 -6.40 0.03 -2.64
N GLU A 312 -5.71 -1.10 -2.47
CA GLU A 312 -5.11 -1.84 -3.57
C GLU A 312 -5.75 -3.23 -3.63
N ILE A 313 -6.19 -3.63 -4.83
CA ILE A 313 -6.68 -4.97 -5.12
C ILE A 313 -5.78 -5.55 -6.20
N ARG A 314 -5.06 -6.61 -5.89
CA ARG A 314 -4.19 -7.31 -6.84
C ARG A 314 -4.83 -8.63 -7.24
N SER A 315 -5.03 -8.79 -8.54
CA SER A 315 -5.37 -10.08 -9.12
C SER A 315 -4.14 -10.98 -9.10
N VAL A 316 -4.22 -12.07 -8.35
CA VAL A 316 -3.14 -13.06 -8.27
C VAL A 316 -3.58 -14.37 -8.95
N PRO A 317 -2.66 -15.07 -9.65
CA PRO A 317 -2.95 -16.40 -10.15
C PRO A 317 -3.42 -17.30 -9.01
N GLY A 318 -4.60 -17.90 -9.17
CA GLY A 318 -5.08 -18.96 -8.29
C GLY A 318 -4.75 -20.35 -8.84
N GLY A 319 -5.14 -21.38 -8.11
CA GLY A 319 -5.10 -22.76 -8.60
C GLY A 319 -6.01 -22.99 -9.81
N LEU A 320 -6.15 -24.24 -10.26
CA LEU A 320 -7.11 -24.57 -11.30
C LEU A 320 -8.49 -24.83 -10.68
N LEU A 321 -9.54 -24.28 -11.29
CA LEU A 321 -10.91 -24.66 -11.00
C LEU A 321 -11.17 -26.09 -11.52
N PRO A 322 -12.20 -26.79 -11.00
CA PRO A 322 -12.58 -28.12 -11.48
C PRO A 322 -12.87 -28.21 -12.99
N ASP A 323 -13.21 -27.08 -13.62
CA ASP A 323 -13.46 -26.95 -15.06
C ASP A 323 -12.19 -26.66 -15.90
N GLY A 324 -11.02 -26.69 -15.28
CA GLY A 324 -9.73 -26.46 -15.94
C GLY A 324 -9.38 -24.99 -16.18
N ARG A 325 -10.24 -24.03 -15.80
CA ARG A 325 -9.89 -22.60 -15.88
C ARG A 325 -8.97 -22.20 -14.72
N ALA A 326 -8.07 -21.25 -14.97
CA ALA A 326 -7.32 -20.62 -13.89
C ALA A 326 -8.27 -19.89 -12.94
N ALA A 327 -8.23 -20.24 -11.67
CA ALA A 327 -8.86 -19.47 -10.63
C ALA A 327 -8.10 -18.14 -10.47
N THR A 328 -8.80 -17.09 -10.07
CA THR A 328 -8.18 -15.79 -9.77
C THR A 328 -8.36 -15.54 -8.29
N GLY A 329 -7.25 -15.50 -7.55
CA GLY A 329 -7.25 -15.00 -6.18
C GLY A 329 -7.19 -13.48 -6.20
N LEU A 330 -7.58 -12.86 -5.09
CA LEU A 330 -7.37 -11.43 -4.88
C LEU A 330 -6.57 -11.21 -3.59
N GLU A 331 -5.57 -10.36 -3.67
CA GLU A 331 -4.94 -9.75 -2.50
C GLU A 331 -5.50 -8.33 -2.36
N VAL A 332 -6.00 -7.97 -1.20
CA VAL A 332 -6.59 -6.66 -0.92
C VAL A 332 -5.83 -6.00 0.23
N SER A 333 -5.27 -4.82 -0.02
CA SER A 333 -4.68 -3.96 0.99
C SER A 333 -5.63 -2.79 1.24
N VAL A 334 -5.94 -2.52 2.51
CA VAL A 334 -6.80 -1.42 2.96
C VAL A 334 -6.02 -0.55 3.94
N GLY A 335 -6.01 0.76 3.70
CA GLY A 335 -5.21 1.70 4.48
C GLY A 335 -3.73 1.67 4.12
N ILE A 336 -2.93 2.47 4.82
CA ILE A 336 -1.48 2.58 4.62
C ILE A 336 -0.80 2.58 5.99
N PRO A 337 0.28 1.80 6.19
CA PRO A 337 1.05 1.80 7.44
C PRO A 337 1.48 3.20 7.89
N LEU A 338 1.69 3.37 9.19
CA LEU A 338 2.30 4.60 9.70
C LEU A 338 3.80 4.59 9.43
N VAL A 339 4.34 5.78 9.20
CA VAL A 339 5.77 6.04 9.34
C VAL A 339 6.03 6.42 10.79
N ASP A 340 7.00 5.75 11.42
CA ASP A 340 7.53 6.21 12.70
C ASP A 340 8.71 7.17 12.48
N VAL A 341 8.54 8.41 12.90
CA VAL A 341 9.61 9.41 12.89
C VAL A 341 10.25 9.40 14.28
N GLY A 342 11.19 8.46 14.48
CA GLY A 342 12.08 8.38 15.64
C GLY A 342 12.97 9.60 15.78
#